data_AF-E6SU85-F1
#
_entry.id   AF-E6SU85-F1
#
_cell.length_a   1.000
_cell.length_b   1.000
_cell.length_c   1.000
_cell.angle_alpha   90.00
_cell.angle_beta   90.00
_cell.angle_gamma   90.00
#
_symmetry.space_group_name_H-M   'P 1'
#
loop_
_entity.id
_entity.type
_entity.pdbx_description
1 polymer ?
#
loop_
_entity_poly.entity_id
_entity_poly.type
_entity_poly.pdbx_seq_one_letter_code
_entity_poly.pdbx_strand_id
1 'polypeptide(L)'
;MLKKENKILVVVSPDPAERNKLLSRLAVRLGFALIPSDAAKIISGDIHSTDLATAYFVFCSNYNFRGAVLTNQRLYEMAARGLCIAVGVRSIPREYEFICRVFYPEDLL
;
A
#
# COMPACT_ATOMS: atom_id res chain seq x y z
N MET A 1 -18.30 6.91 -2.26
CA MET A 1 -17.90 5.78 -1.39
C MET A 1 -16.98 4.87 -2.20
N LEU A 2 -15.73 4.62 -1.78
CA LEU A 2 -14.87 3.67 -2.48
C LEU A 2 -15.49 2.27 -2.36
N LYS A 3 -15.88 1.65 -3.49
CA LYS A 3 -16.25 0.22 -3.51
C LYS A 3 -15.05 -0.57 -3.00
N LYS A 4 -15.28 -1.48 -2.05
CA LYS A 4 -14.25 -2.40 -1.52
C LYS A 4 -13.87 -3.37 -2.63
N GLU A 5 -12.89 -2.99 -3.42
CA GLU A 5 -12.20 -3.90 -4.31
C GLU A 5 -11.12 -4.58 -3.46
N ASN A 6 -11.17 -5.91 -3.38
CA ASN A 6 -10.18 -6.73 -2.70
C ASN A 6 -8.86 -6.73 -3.48
N LYS A 7 -8.28 -5.54 -3.65
CA LYS A 7 -7.08 -5.22 -4.41
C LYS A 7 -6.07 -4.55 -3.51
N ILE A 8 -4.81 -4.68 -3.90
CA ILE A 8 -3.70 -3.98 -3.25
C ILE A 8 -3.77 -2.51 -3.67
N LEU A 9 -3.86 -1.60 -2.72
CA LEU A 9 -3.81 -0.17 -2.99
C LEU A 9 -2.34 0.20 -3.28
N VAL A 10 -2.09 0.91 -4.38
CA VAL A 10 -0.72 1.21 -4.78
C VAL A 10 -0.55 2.70 -5.03
N VAL A 11 0.41 3.30 -4.34
CA VAL A 11 0.86 4.65 -4.59
C VAL A 11 2.09 4.59 -5.48
N VAL A 12 2.09 5.35 -6.57
CA VAL A 12 3.20 5.38 -7.53
C VAL A 12 3.90 6.73 -7.47
N SER A 13 5.19 6.73 -7.13
CA SER A 13 6.07 7.89 -7.28
C SER A 13 7.54 7.46 -7.33
N PRO A 14 8.39 8.12 -8.15
CA PRO A 14 9.83 7.89 -8.13
C PRO A 14 10.48 8.31 -6.80
N ASP A 15 9.96 9.34 -6.13
CA ASP A 15 10.52 9.87 -4.89
C ASP A 15 10.01 9.11 -3.64
N PRO A 16 10.89 8.50 -2.84
CA PRO A 16 10.51 7.85 -1.59
C PRO A 16 9.77 8.75 -0.60
N ALA A 17 10.15 10.03 -0.49
CA ALA A 17 9.51 10.95 0.44
C ALA A 17 8.06 11.25 0.03
N GLU A 18 7.85 11.48 -1.27
CA GLU A 18 6.52 11.63 -1.85
C GLU A 18 5.65 10.38 -1.66
N ARG A 19 6.19 9.16 -1.91
CA ARG A 19 5.44 7.91 -1.66
C ARG A 19 4.93 7.82 -0.22
N ASN A 20 5.79 8.16 0.73
CA ASN A 20 5.44 8.14 2.15
C ASN A 20 4.31 9.15 2.46
N LYS A 21 4.44 10.38 1.95
CA LYS A 21 3.42 11.42 2.11
C LYS A 21 2.07 11.01 1.52
N LEU A 22 2.07 10.41 0.34
CA LEU A 22 0.86 9.95 -0.34
C LEU A 22 0.22 8.76 0.39
N LEU A 23 1.02 7.80 0.88
CA LEU A 23 0.52 6.72 1.73
C LEU A 23 -0.07 7.23 3.03
N SER A 24 0.55 8.22 3.68
CA SER A 24 0.01 8.84 4.88
C SER A 24 -1.36 9.45 4.63
N ARG A 25 -1.54 10.16 3.51
CA ARG A 25 -2.83 10.71 3.10
C ARG A 25 -3.85 9.63 2.78
N LEU A 26 -3.43 8.57 2.10
CA LEU A 26 -4.29 7.43 1.79
C LEU A 26 -4.77 6.75 3.08
N ALA A 27 -3.88 6.53 4.06
CA ALA A 27 -4.24 5.96 5.35
C ALA A 27 -5.25 6.83 6.13
N VAL A 28 -5.09 8.16 6.10
CA VAL A 28 -6.07 9.09 6.69
C VAL A 28 -7.43 8.98 5.98
N ARG A 29 -7.44 8.98 4.64
CA ARG A 29 -8.68 8.84 3.85
C ARG A 29 -9.39 7.51 4.07
N LEU A 30 -8.63 6.45 4.36
CA LEU A 30 -9.14 5.13 4.70
C LEU A 30 -9.56 5.01 6.19
N GLY A 31 -9.31 6.03 7.01
CA GLY A 31 -9.71 6.07 8.42
C GLY A 31 -8.74 5.37 9.39
N PHE A 32 -7.52 5.04 8.96
CA PHE A 32 -6.50 4.44 9.83
C PHE A 32 -5.80 5.47 10.74
N ALA A 33 -5.91 6.76 10.42
CA ALA A 33 -5.36 7.85 11.21
C ALA A 33 -6.19 9.13 11.01
N LEU A 34 -6.13 10.05 11.97
CA LEU A 34 -6.77 11.36 11.87
C LEU A 34 -5.93 12.37 11.07
N ILE A 35 -4.61 12.28 11.20
CA ILE A 35 -3.65 13.20 10.56
C ILE A 35 -2.48 12.44 9.92
N PRO A 36 -1.84 12.99 8.87
CA PRO A 36 -0.77 12.31 8.14
C PRO A 36 0.44 11.92 9.01
N SER A 37 0.77 12.71 10.04
CA SER A 37 1.88 12.42 10.95
C SER A 37 1.63 11.19 11.82
N ASP A 38 0.38 10.91 12.17
CA ASP A 38 0.03 9.67 12.87
C ASP A 38 0.02 8.49 11.93
N ALA A 39 -0.49 8.68 10.70
CA ALA A 39 -0.38 7.67 9.65
C ALA A 39 1.08 7.27 9.38
N ALA A 40 2.02 8.22 9.41
CA ALA A 40 3.44 7.94 9.20
C ALA A 40 4.01 6.92 10.22
N LYS A 41 3.43 6.79 11.41
CA LYS A 41 3.89 5.85 12.46
C LYS A 41 3.51 4.40 12.17
N ILE A 42 2.47 4.18 11.35
CA ILE A 42 1.99 2.83 10.99
C ILE A 42 2.46 2.39 9.60
N ILE A 43 3.15 3.27 8.87
CA ILE A 43 3.74 2.96 7.57
C ILE A 43 5.14 2.41 7.80
N SER A 44 5.39 1.23 7.26
CA SER A 44 6.73 0.67 7.24
C SER A 44 7.56 1.14 6.05
N GLY A 45 8.87 1.24 6.24
CA GLY A 45 9.84 1.44 5.16
C GLY A 45 10.09 0.20 4.31
N ASP A 46 9.88 -0.99 4.87
CA ASP A 46 10.16 -2.27 4.21
C ASP A 46 9.14 -3.33 4.62
N ILE A 47 8.66 -4.10 3.65
CA ILE A 47 7.68 -5.16 3.87
C ILE A 47 8.20 -6.24 4.83
N HIS A 48 9.50 -6.50 4.83
CA HIS A 48 10.12 -7.53 5.66
C HIS A 48 10.12 -7.21 7.15
N SER A 49 9.90 -5.95 7.51
CA SER A 49 9.72 -5.55 8.92
C SER A 49 8.32 -5.84 9.46
N THR A 50 7.37 -6.20 8.59
CA THR A 50 5.99 -6.49 8.96
C THR A 50 5.76 -8.00 8.96
N ASP A 51 5.27 -8.54 10.08
CA ASP A 51 4.84 -9.93 10.13
C ASP A 51 3.49 -10.11 9.43
N LEU A 52 3.54 -10.57 8.18
CA LEU A 52 2.34 -10.80 7.36
C LEU A 52 1.42 -11.90 7.92
N ALA A 53 1.89 -12.77 8.81
CA ALA A 53 1.05 -13.82 9.39
C ALA A 53 0.04 -13.28 10.41
N THR A 54 0.40 -12.19 11.10
CA THR A 54 -0.40 -11.61 12.19
C THR A 54 -0.94 -10.21 11.89
N ALA A 55 -0.46 -9.57 10.82
CA ALA A 55 -0.88 -8.22 10.44
C ALA A 55 -2.36 -8.15 10.02
N TYR A 56 -3.07 -7.17 10.59
CA TYR A 56 -4.46 -6.82 10.21
C TYR A 56 -4.53 -5.83 9.04
N PHE A 57 -3.45 -5.10 8.79
CA PHE A 57 -3.29 -4.22 7.65
C PHE A 57 -1.80 -4.08 7.34
N VAL A 58 -1.49 -3.63 6.13
CA VAL A 58 -0.11 -3.39 5.71
C VAL A 58 -0.03 -2.04 5.01
N PHE A 59 0.82 -1.15 5.52
CA PHE A 59 1.25 0.04 4.80
C PHE A 59 2.77 -0.02 4.64
N CYS A 60 3.25 -0.04 3.40
CA CYS A 60 4.69 -0.07 3.11
C CYS A 60 5.05 0.99 2.07
N SER A 61 6.02 1.84 2.36
CA SER A 61 6.40 2.97 1.49
C SER A 61 7.34 2.63 0.35
N ASN A 62 8.02 1.49 0.45
CA ASN A 62 8.96 1.04 -0.55
C ASN A 62 8.78 -0.46 -0.82
N TYR A 63 8.05 -0.77 -1.87
CA TYR A 63 7.79 -2.13 -2.28
C TYR A 63 8.25 -2.35 -3.73
N ASN A 64 8.81 -3.53 -3.98
CA ASN A 64 9.18 -3.98 -5.32
C ASN A 64 8.48 -5.30 -5.64
N PHE A 65 7.46 -5.23 -6.50
CA PHE A 65 6.72 -6.39 -6.94
C PHE A 65 7.60 -7.47 -7.59
N ARG A 66 8.66 -7.10 -8.32
CA ARG A 66 9.54 -8.11 -8.95
C ARG A 66 10.50 -8.79 -7.98
N GLY A 67 10.72 -8.20 -6.81
CA GLY A 67 11.70 -8.70 -5.84
C GLY A 67 11.20 -9.87 -5.00
N ALA A 68 9.88 -10.09 -4.90
CA ALA A 68 9.34 -11.01 -3.91
C ALA A 68 8.01 -11.66 -4.35
N VAL A 69 8.08 -12.66 -5.23
CA VAL A 69 6.90 -13.37 -5.78
C VAL A 69 6.02 -13.99 -4.68
N LEU A 70 6.63 -14.65 -3.69
CA LEU A 70 5.89 -15.25 -2.57
C LEU A 70 5.19 -14.19 -1.70
N THR A 71 5.85 -13.05 -1.49
CA THR A 71 5.28 -11.93 -0.74
C THR A 71 4.10 -11.31 -1.49
N ASN A 72 4.19 -11.18 -2.82
CA ASN A 72 3.06 -10.72 -3.65
C ASN A 72 1.83 -11.60 -3.47
N GLN A 73 2.01 -12.92 -3.47
CA GLN A 73 0.91 -13.86 -3.28
C GLN A 73 0.26 -13.67 -1.90
N ARG A 74 1.06 -13.58 -0.82
CA ARG A 74 0.54 -13.34 0.53
C ARG A 74 -0.22 -12.02 0.63
N LEU A 75 0.31 -10.94 0.06
CA LEU A 75 -0.38 -9.66 0.01
C LEU A 75 -1.71 -9.79 -0.74
N TYR A 76 -1.72 -10.48 -1.88
CA TYR A 76 -2.97 -10.69 -2.60
C TYR A 76 -3.99 -11.51 -1.79
N GLU A 77 -3.57 -12.58 -1.12
CA GLU A 77 -4.43 -13.38 -0.24
C GLU A 77 -5.00 -12.56 0.91
N MET A 78 -4.20 -11.70 1.53
CA MET A 78 -4.64 -10.78 2.58
C MET A 78 -5.67 -9.77 2.04
N ALA A 79 -5.45 -9.22 0.84
CA ALA A 79 -6.41 -8.31 0.20
C ALA A 79 -7.72 -9.03 -0.14
N ALA A 80 -7.63 -10.28 -0.62
CA ALA A 80 -8.77 -11.15 -0.91
C ALA A 80 -9.60 -11.47 0.35
N ARG A 81 -8.96 -11.61 1.51
CA ARG A 81 -9.61 -11.73 2.83
C ARG A 81 -10.23 -10.42 3.32
N GLY A 82 -10.06 -9.33 2.58
CA GLY A 82 -10.63 -8.03 2.88
C GLY A 82 -9.81 -7.21 3.87
N LEU A 83 -8.55 -7.54 4.09
CA LEU A 83 -7.60 -6.72 4.84
C LEU A 83 -7.11 -5.56 3.96
N CYS A 84 -6.77 -4.44 4.61
CA CYS A 84 -6.27 -3.27 3.90
C CYS A 84 -4.78 -3.39 3.65
N ILE A 85 -4.38 -3.26 2.39
CA ILE A 85 -2.99 -3.33 1.98
C ILE A 85 -2.72 -2.16 1.07
N ALA A 86 -1.76 -1.34 1.45
CA ALA A 86 -1.27 -0.24 0.64
C ALA A 86 0.25 -0.27 0.54
N VAL A 87 0.75 -0.17 -0.69
CA VAL A 87 2.19 -0.19 -0.96
C VAL A 87 2.61 0.98 -1.84
N GLY A 88 3.78 1.54 -1.56
CA GLY A 88 4.42 2.57 -2.34
C GLY A 88 5.43 1.93 -3.28
N VAL A 89 5.31 2.19 -4.58
CA VAL A 89 6.21 1.65 -5.59
C VAL A 89 6.74 2.74 -6.51
N ARG A 90 7.92 2.50 -7.08
CA ARG A 90 8.46 3.37 -8.13
C ARG A 90 7.69 3.25 -9.44
N SER A 91 7.27 2.04 -9.77
CA SER A 91 6.52 1.69 -10.97
C SER A 91 5.80 0.36 -10.75
N ILE A 92 4.59 0.23 -11.26
CA ILE A 92 3.84 -1.04 -11.23
C ILE A 92 4.22 -1.85 -12.48
N PRO A 93 4.70 -3.09 -12.35
CA PRO A 93 4.83 -3.98 -13.50
C PRO A 93 3.45 -4.36 -14.05
N ARG A 94 3.30 -4.36 -15.38
CA ARG A 94 2.02 -4.64 -16.07
C ARG A 94 1.34 -5.94 -15.60
N GLU A 95 2.14 -6.95 -15.28
CA GLU A 95 1.66 -8.25 -14.80
C GLU A 95 0.93 -8.18 -13.45
N TYR A 96 1.10 -7.13 -12.65
CA TYR A 96 0.45 -6.96 -11.35
C TYR A 96 -0.65 -5.87 -11.36
N GLU A 97 -0.90 -5.20 -12.49
CA GLU A 97 -1.93 -4.15 -12.56
C GLU A 97 -3.32 -4.67 -12.22
N PHE A 98 -3.65 -5.92 -12.59
CA PHE A 98 -4.99 -6.49 -12.36
C PHE A 98 -5.34 -6.68 -10.88
N ILE A 99 -4.34 -6.93 -10.02
CA ILE A 99 -4.50 -7.07 -8.56
C ILE A 99 -4.35 -5.75 -7.81
N CYS A 100 -3.96 -4.68 -8.51
CA CYS A 100 -3.66 -3.39 -7.92
C CYS A 100 -4.76 -2.37 -8.21
N ARG A 101 -4.96 -1.46 -7.25
CA ARG A 101 -5.70 -0.22 -7.44
C ARG A 101 -4.73 0.93 -7.26
N VAL A 102 -4.44 1.62 -8.35
CA VAL A 102 -3.43 2.68 -8.38
C VAL A 102 -4.03 3.99 -7.88
N PHE A 103 -3.22 4.73 -7.12
CA PHE A 103 -3.49 6.10 -6.69
C PHE A 103 -2.32 6.97 -7.11
N TYR A 104 -2.63 7.99 -7.89
CA TYR A 104 -1.70 9.05 -8.26
C TYR A 104 -1.81 10.21 -7.27
N PRO A 105 -0.81 11.12 -7.25
CA PRO A 105 -0.87 12.32 -6.41
C PRO A 105 -2.17 13.10 -6.57
N GLU A 106 -2.67 13.20 -7.80
CA GLU A 106 -3.92 13.88 -8.17
C GLU A 106 -5.16 13.28 -7.50
N ASP A 107 -5.17 11.97 -7.23
CA ASP A 107 -6.28 11.28 -6.58
C ASP A 107 -6.34 11.54 -5.07
N LEU A 108 -5.26 12.06 -4.48
CA LEU A 108 -5.01 12.22 -3.05
C LEU A 108 -4.73 13.68 -2.65
N LEU A 109 -4.99 14.62 -3.56
CA LEU A 109 -4.99 16.06 -3.30
C LEU A 109 -6.26 16.52 -2.61
#